data_AF-A0A2W2BYS9-F1
#
_entry.id   AF-A0A2W2BYS9-F1
#
_cell.length_a   1.000
_cell.length_b   1.000
_cell.length_c   1.000
_cell.angle_alpha   90.00
_cell.angle_beta   90.00
_cell.angle_gamma   90.00
#
_symmetry.space_group_name_H-M   'P 1'
#
loop_
_entity.id
_entity.type
_entity.pdbx_description
1 polymer ?
#
loop_
_entity_poly.entity_id
_entity_poly.type
_entity_poly.pdbx_seq_one_letter_code
_entity_poly.pdbx_strand_id
1 'polypeptide(L)'
;MGRHPQTRPQTLATPAHRSPRPRRRLRSTGRPGGRTDRQRHLPRVQRHRSGVPGRAGERQHQAVLRRAPPHYQQQLLEPSKAFVVALGAALRQRVSPQLRAEPRIGGSLFRIANDLRFAKDKPPYKPHLDFAFWQGDAGPRSDPSLILRITPTQIHLGAGMFALTGVALDRYRAALRDPGCADELDAAVTALIDKGAELSESTRVRPPAGFTTEDPAGRFAVRDGFHVTQRFPHPAAITTAGFVTWCTERLALYAPIHQWLSQHTATTT
;
A
#
# COMPACT_ATOMS: atom_id res chain seq x y z
N MET A 1 -14.12 52.11 -27.64
CA MET A 1 -14.91 52.58 -28.81
C MET A 1 -13.99 52.60 -30.01
N GLY A 2 -14.33 51.90 -31.09
CA GLY A 2 -13.55 51.85 -32.33
C GLY A 2 -14.22 50.91 -33.31
N ARG A 3 -15.09 51.48 -34.17
CA ARG A 3 -15.90 50.78 -35.17
C ARG A 3 -15.05 50.42 -36.40
N HIS A 4 -15.44 49.31 -37.04
CA HIS A 4 -15.10 48.91 -38.42
C HIS A 4 -15.32 50.02 -39.47
N PRO A 5 -14.79 49.80 -40.69
CA PRO A 5 -15.72 49.50 -41.78
C PRO A 5 -15.31 48.29 -42.64
N GLN A 6 -16.35 47.68 -43.22
CA GLN A 6 -16.36 46.58 -44.19
C GLN A 6 -16.32 47.11 -45.63
N THR A 7 -15.91 46.28 -46.60
CA THR A 7 -16.70 45.99 -47.83
C THR A 7 -16.15 44.76 -48.60
N ARG A 8 -17.08 43.88 -49.04
CA ARG A 8 -16.95 42.65 -49.87
C ARG A 8 -16.91 42.99 -51.39
N PRO A 9 -17.18 42.12 -52.42
CA PRO A 9 -17.54 40.66 -52.50
C PRO A 9 -16.98 39.88 -53.74
N GLN A 10 -17.53 38.65 -53.97
CA GLN A 10 -17.73 37.91 -55.27
C GLN A 10 -16.70 36.81 -55.63
N THR A 11 -16.99 35.59 -56.15
CA THR A 11 -18.20 34.83 -56.55
C THR A 11 -17.87 33.32 -56.75
N LEU A 12 -18.91 32.48 -56.78
CA LEU A 12 -19.03 31.02 -56.93
C LEU A 12 -18.23 30.32 -58.06
N ALA A 13 -17.94 29.01 -57.88
CA ALA A 13 -18.35 27.92 -58.80
C ALA A 13 -18.03 26.49 -58.25
N THR A 14 -18.96 25.56 -58.45
CA THR A 14 -18.86 24.06 -58.40
C THR A 14 -19.17 23.57 -59.86
N PRO A 15 -19.18 22.28 -60.29
CA PRO A 15 -18.87 20.97 -59.66
C PRO A 15 -17.99 20.03 -60.54
N ALA A 16 -17.68 18.80 -60.08
CA ALA A 16 -17.81 17.55 -60.88
C ALA A 16 -17.36 16.27 -60.15
N HIS A 17 -18.13 15.22 -60.38
CA HIS A 17 -18.11 13.87 -59.81
C HIS A 17 -17.38 12.90 -60.76
N ARG A 18 -16.57 11.93 -60.28
CA ARG A 18 -16.36 10.60 -60.94
C ARG A 18 -15.50 9.64 -60.09
N SER A 19 -16.02 8.43 -59.88
CA SER A 19 -15.33 7.21 -59.39
C SER A 19 -15.06 6.26 -60.60
N PRO A 20 -14.62 4.99 -60.44
CA PRO A 20 -13.29 4.48 -60.03
C PRO A 20 -12.72 3.37 -60.99
N ARG A 21 -11.56 2.75 -60.62
CA ARG A 21 -10.90 1.46 -61.07
C ARG A 21 -9.63 1.62 -61.97
N PRO A 22 -8.76 0.58 -62.19
CA PRO A 22 -8.72 -0.82 -61.69
C PRO A 22 -7.34 -1.42 -61.25
N ARG A 23 -7.44 -2.63 -60.63
CA ARG A 23 -6.57 -3.86 -60.69
C ARG A 23 -5.15 -3.86 -60.09
N ARG A 24 -4.90 -4.86 -59.20
CA ARG A 24 -4.02 -6.01 -59.50
C ARG A 24 -4.22 -7.17 -58.51
N ARG A 25 -4.40 -8.39 -59.04
CA ARG A 25 -4.19 -9.67 -58.33
C ARG A 25 -2.77 -10.13 -58.63
N LEU A 26 -2.08 -10.67 -57.63
CA LEU A 26 -1.09 -11.75 -57.78
C LEU A 26 -1.13 -12.61 -56.52
N ARG A 27 -1.29 -13.92 -56.71
CA ARG A 27 -1.13 -14.96 -55.68
C ARG A 27 0.37 -15.26 -55.55
N SER A 28 0.85 -15.50 -54.34
CA SER A 28 1.92 -16.46 -54.11
C SER A 28 1.73 -17.20 -52.79
N THR A 29 2.02 -18.49 -52.88
CA THR A 29 1.92 -19.57 -51.90
C THR A 29 2.96 -19.46 -50.79
N GLY A 30 2.57 -19.74 -49.54
CA GLY A 30 3.48 -19.91 -48.39
C GLY A 30 2.88 -20.85 -47.35
N ARG A 31 3.64 -21.87 -46.97
CA ARG A 31 3.37 -22.98 -46.03
C ARG A 31 3.26 -22.53 -44.55
N PRO A 32 2.81 -23.41 -43.62
CA PRO A 32 2.22 -23.00 -42.35
C PRO A 32 3.28 -22.67 -41.28
N GLY A 33 3.19 -21.47 -40.71
CA GLY A 33 3.97 -21.03 -39.54
C GLY A 33 3.18 -21.28 -38.26
N GLY A 34 3.78 -22.01 -37.32
CA GLY A 34 3.17 -22.48 -36.08
C GLY A 34 2.57 -21.38 -35.21
N ARG A 35 1.37 -21.67 -34.68
CA ARG A 35 0.81 -21.01 -33.50
C ARG A 35 1.78 -21.23 -32.33
N THR A 36 2.54 -20.21 -31.98
CA THR A 36 3.06 -20.09 -30.62
C THR A 36 2.10 -19.20 -29.86
N ASP A 37 1.21 -19.86 -29.11
CA ASP A 37 0.37 -19.25 -28.09
C ASP A 37 1.29 -18.71 -26.99
N ARG A 38 1.82 -17.50 -27.19
CA ARG A 38 2.43 -16.72 -26.10
C ARG A 38 1.31 -16.13 -25.27
N GLN A 39 0.63 -16.98 -24.51
CA GLN A 39 0.00 -16.56 -23.27
C GLN A 39 1.09 -15.93 -22.43
N ARG A 40 1.12 -14.60 -22.39
CA ARG A 40 1.84 -13.87 -21.35
C ARG A 40 1.17 -14.26 -20.05
N HIS A 41 1.75 -15.24 -19.37
CA HIS A 41 1.51 -15.53 -17.96
C HIS A 41 1.87 -14.27 -17.18
N LEU A 42 0.91 -13.37 -17.01
CA LEU A 42 0.97 -12.38 -15.96
C LEU A 42 1.07 -13.15 -14.65
N PRO A 43 2.10 -12.91 -13.81
CA PRO A 43 2.19 -13.59 -12.53
C PRO A 43 0.92 -13.28 -11.75
N ARG A 44 0.16 -14.34 -11.50
CA ARG A 44 -1.04 -14.34 -10.67
C ARG A 44 -0.64 -13.69 -9.35
N VAL A 45 -1.16 -12.49 -9.06
CA VAL A 45 -0.92 -11.77 -7.80
C VAL A 45 -1.12 -12.77 -6.68
N GLN A 46 0.00 -13.25 -6.13
CA GLN A 46 -0.01 -14.27 -5.12
C GLN A 46 -0.53 -13.56 -3.89
N ARG A 47 -1.82 -13.75 -3.61
CA ARG A 47 -2.44 -13.28 -2.36
C ARG A 47 -1.53 -13.79 -1.26
N HIS A 48 -0.68 -12.91 -0.72
CA HIS A 48 0.09 -13.22 0.46
C HIS A 48 -0.95 -13.43 1.56
N ARG A 49 -1.34 -14.69 1.78
CA ARG A 49 -2.07 -15.11 2.97
C ARG A 49 -1.12 -15.03 4.16
N SER A 50 -0.66 -13.83 4.49
CA SER A 50 -0.09 -13.51 5.79
C SER A 50 -1.25 -13.21 6.75
N GLY A 51 -2.24 -14.12 6.82
CA GLY A 51 -3.33 -14.02 7.78
C GLY A 51 -2.80 -14.06 9.22
N VAL A 52 -3.61 -13.61 10.18
CA VAL A 52 -3.42 -14.08 11.57
C VAL A 52 -3.43 -15.60 11.45
N PRO A 53 -2.37 -16.31 11.85
CA PRO A 53 -2.45 -17.75 11.84
C PRO A 53 -3.61 -18.12 12.77
N GLY A 54 -4.59 -18.87 12.28
CA GLY A 54 -5.43 -19.64 13.21
C GLY A 54 -4.53 -20.51 14.08
N ARG A 55 -5.07 -21.08 15.16
CA ARG A 55 -4.33 -21.88 16.18
C ARG A 55 -3.20 -22.77 15.63
N ALA A 56 -3.37 -23.34 14.44
CA ALA A 56 -2.33 -24.12 13.75
C ALA A 56 -1.02 -23.35 13.44
N GLY A 57 -1.08 -22.13 12.94
CA GLY A 57 0.14 -21.36 12.65
C GLY A 57 0.76 -20.72 13.90
N GLU A 58 -0.01 -20.53 14.98
CA GLU A 58 0.52 -20.19 16.30
C GLU A 58 1.35 -21.33 16.88
N ARG A 59 0.81 -22.56 16.83
CA ARG A 59 1.54 -23.77 17.25
C ARG A 59 2.85 -23.96 16.48
N GLN A 60 2.83 -23.75 15.17
CA GLN A 60 4.04 -23.83 14.36
C GLN A 60 5.05 -22.73 14.72
N HIS A 61 4.59 -21.50 14.94
CA HIS A 61 5.47 -20.42 15.38
C HIS A 61 6.14 -20.74 16.72
N GLN A 62 5.39 -21.24 17.70
CA GLN A 62 5.94 -21.67 18.98
C GLN A 62 6.95 -22.81 18.81
N ALA A 63 6.68 -23.78 17.92
CA ALA A 63 7.61 -24.85 17.63
C ALA A 63 8.92 -24.35 17.01
N VAL A 64 8.86 -23.34 16.14
CA VAL A 64 10.05 -22.68 15.56
C VAL A 64 10.80 -21.88 16.63
N LEU A 65 10.11 -21.12 17.47
CA LEU A 65 10.75 -20.34 18.55
C LEU A 65 11.43 -21.22 19.61
N ARG A 66 10.88 -22.39 19.93
CA ARG A 66 11.54 -23.35 20.82
C ARG A 66 12.89 -23.85 20.29
N ARG A 67 13.11 -23.73 18.98
CA ARG A 67 14.36 -24.07 18.29
C ARG A 67 15.18 -22.84 17.92
N ALA A 68 14.74 -21.65 18.33
CA ALA A 68 15.49 -20.43 18.07
C ALA A 68 16.78 -20.42 18.91
N PRO A 69 17.91 -19.93 18.36
CA PRO A 69 19.13 -19.78 19.12
C PRO A 69 18.92 -18.89 20.35
N PRO A 70 19.63 -19.12 21.46
CA PRO A 70 19.50 -18.30 22.69
C PRO A 70 19.60 -16.78 22.45
N HIS A 71 20.42 -16.39 21.47
CA HIS A 71 20.62 -14.99 21.09
C HIS A 71 19.37 -14.29 20.56
N TYR A 72 18.40 -15.02 19.97
CA TYR A 72 17.17 -14.42 19.46
C TYR A 72 16.41 -13.67 20.55
N GLN A 73 16.27 -14.28 21.73
CA GLN A 73 15.47 -13.71 22.79
C GLN A 73 16.15 -12.47 23.39
N GLN A 74 17.45 -12.57 23.66
CA GLN A 74 18.23 -11.52 24.31
C GLN A 74 18.57 -10.35 23.37
N GLN A 75 18.86 -10.61 22.10
CA GLN A 75 19.36 -9.60 21.17
C GLN A 75 18.27 -9.01 20.27
N LEU A 76 17.17 -9.73 20.04
CA LEU A 76 16.09 -9.26 19.16
C LEU A 76 14.78 -9.08 19.92
N LEU A 77 14.26 -10.11 20.59
CA LEU A 77 12.90 -10.06 21.14
C LEU A 77 12.77 -9.04 22.28
N GLU A 78 13.56 -9.15 23.35
CA GLU A 78 13.43 -8.25 24.50
C GLU A 78 13.78 -6.78 24.15
N PRO A 79 14.85 -6.49 23.37
CA PRO A 79 15.10 -5.14 22.87
C PRO A 79 13.95 -4.59 22.01
N SER A 80 13.34 -5.43 21.16
CA SER A 80 12.18 -5.03 20.34
C SER A 80 10.96 -4.68 21.20
N LYS A 81 10.73 -5.40 22.30
CA LYS A 81 9.64 -5.07 23.24
C LYS A 81 9.89 -3.74 23.94
N ALA A 82 11.11 -3.50 24.42
CA ALA A 82 11.50 -2.22 25.03
C ALA A 82 11.36 -1.07 24.01
N PHE A 83 11.75 -1.30 22.76
CA PHE A 83 11.59 -0.36 21.67
C PHE A 83 10.11 -0.03 21.38
N VAL A 84 9.22 -1.03 21.39
CA VAL A 84 7.76 -0.81 21.24
C VAL A 84 7.21 0.08 22.35
N VAL A 85 7.63 -0.11 23.60
CA VAL A 85 7.19 0.74 24.71
C VAL A 85 7.62 2.19 24.48
N ALA A 86 8.91 2.40 24.18
CA ALA A 86 9.47 3.74 23.98
C ALA A 86 8.87 4.46 22.77
N LEU A 87 8.87 3.80 21.60
CA LEU A 87 8.32 4.37 20.37
C LEU A 87 6.80 4.58 20.48
N GLY A 88 6.08 3.64 21.08
CA GLY A 88 4.64 3.78 21.30
C GLY A 88 4.28 5.00 22.15
N ALA A 89 5.05 5.29 23.20
CA ALA A 89 4.85 6.49 24.01
C ALA A 89 5.09 7.78 23.20
N ALA A 90 6.17 7.83 22.43
CA ALA A 90 6.49 8.98 21.58
C ALA A 90 5.45 9.20 20.47
N LEU A 91 4.98 8.14 19.81
CA LEU A 91 3.96 8.22 18.77
C LEU A 91 2.60 8.67 19.32
N ARG A 92 2.23 8.28 20.54
CA ARG A 92 0.99 8.78 21.17
C ARG A 92 0.97 10.29 21.34
N GLN A 93 2.13 10.89 21.64
CA GLN A 93 2.27 12.34 21.79
C GLN A 93 2.29 13.05 20.44
N ARG A 94 2.88 12.42 19.41
CA ARG A 94 3.19 13.07 18.12
C ARG A 94 2.17 12.82 17.02
N VAL A 95 1.37 11.76 17.11
CA VAL A 95 0.45 11.33 16.04
C VAL A 95 -0.98 11.22 16.54
N SER A 96 -1.23 10.38 17.55
CA SER A 96 -2.57 10.19 18.12
C SER A 96 -2.49 9.53 19.50
N PRO A 97 -3.14 10.10 20.54
CA PRO A 97 -3.13 9.52 21.89
C PRO A 97 -3.80 8.14 21.96
N GLN A 98 -4.61 7.78 20.96
CA GLN A 98 -5.33 6.51 20.88
C GLN A 98 -4.50 5.36 20.29
N LEU A 99 -3.24 5.62 19.90
CA LEU A 99 -2.36 4.56 19.39
C LEU A 99 -2.05 3.50 20.44
N ARG A 100 -2.37 2.25 20.09
CA ARG A 100 -2.02 1.05 20.81
C ARG A 100 -0.61 0.62 20.44
N ALA A 101 0.16 0.29 21.48
CA ALA A 101 1.53 -0.21 21.39
C ALA A 101 1.66 -1.39 22.34
N GLU A 102 1.64 -2.62 21.81
CA GLU A 102 1.61 -3.82 22.63
C GLU A 102 2.96 -4.56 22.49
N PRO A 103 3.82 -4.57 23.52
CA PRO A 103 5.20 -5.11 23.46
C PRO A 103 5.22 -6.64 23.55
N ARG A 104 4.55 -7.29 22.61
CA ARG A 104 4.43 -8.75 22.52
C ARG A 104 4.30 -9.19 21.06
N ILE A 105 4.66 -10.43 20.81
CA ILE A 105 4.41 -11.08 19.52
C ILE A 105 2.90 -11.19 19.29
N GLY A 106 2.46 -10.82 18.10
CA GLY A 106 1.03 -10.75 17.75
C GLY A 106 0.34 -9.48 18.26
N GLY A 107 1.05 -8.61 18.97
CA GLY A 107 0.68 -7.21 19.19
C GLY A 107 1.44 -6.32 18.21
N SER A 108 2.22 -5.37 18.72
CA SER A 108 3.07 -4.50 17.90
C SER A 108 4.30 -5.19 17.33
N LEU A 109 4.60 -6.43 17.71
CA LEU A 109 5.67 -7.24 17.11
C LEU A 109 5.07 -8.34 16.25
N PHE A 110 5.44 -8.40 14.98
CA PHE A 110 5.04 -9.51 14.13
C PHE A 110 5.96 -10.71 14.32
N ARG A 111 5.42 -11.89 14.01
CA ARG A 111 6.19 -13.13 14.08
C ARG A 111 7.33 -13.10 13.06
N ILE A 112 8.53 -13.40 13.54
CA ILE A 112 9.72 -13.61 12.71
C ILE A 112 9.69 -14.94 11.97
N ALA A 113 9.00 -15.96 12.50
CA ALA A 113 8.91 -17.26 11.84
C ALA A 113 8.06 -17.19 10.55
N ASN A 114 8.56 -17.81 9.48
CA ASN A 114 7.80 -18.00 8.25
C ASN A 114 6.72 -19.08 8.43
N ASP A 115 5.62 -18.94 7.70
CA ASP A 115 4.61 -20.00 7.59
C ASP A 115 5.05 -21.01 6.54
N LEU A 116 5.58 -22.14 7.00
CA LEU A 116 6.14 -23.19 6.13
C LEU A 116 5.12 -24.24 5.69
N ARG A 117 3.83 -24.13 6.09
CA ARG A 117 2.82 -25.18 5.79
C ARG A 117 2.61 -25.40 4.30
N PHE A 118 2.83 -24.35 3.51
CA PHE A 118 2.58 -24.34 2.06
C PHE A 118 3.82 -24.05 1.23
N ALA A 119 4.99 -23.87 1.86
CA ALA A 119 6.22 -23.53 1.18
C ALA A 119 7.42 -24.04 2.00
N LYS A 120 7.75 -25.32 1.79
CA LYS A 120 8.80 -26.03 2.53
C LYS A 120 10.20 -25.45 2.30
N ASP A 121 10.43 -24.84 1.14
CA ASP A 121 11.74 -24.31 0.75
C ASP A 121 12.02 -22.90 1.29
N LYS A 122 11.09 -22.31 2.06
CA LYS A 122 11.32 -21.01 2.69
C LYS A 122 12.21 -21.16 3.92
N PRO A 123 13.11 -20.19 4.18
CA PRO A 123 13.88 -20.19 5.41
C PRO A 123 12.93 -20.13 6.63
N PRO A 124 13.30 -20.74 7.77
CA PRO A 124 12.45 -20.76 8.96
C PRO A 124 12.15 -19.37 9.52
N TYR A 125 13.02 -18.40 9.26
CA TYR A 125 12.92 -17.03 9.73
C TYR A 125 12.85 -16.03 8.58
N LYS A 126 12.10 -14.96 8.79
CA LYS A 126 12.14 -13.77 7.96
C LYS A 126 13.46 -13.03 8.21
N PRO A 127 14.10 -12.48 7.17
CA PRO A 127 15.29 -11.66 7.34
C PRO A 127 14.94 -10.22 7.77
N HIS A 128 13.88 -10.02 8.54
CA HIS A 128 13.45 -8.68 8.98
C HIS A 128 12.57 -8.76 10.23
N LEU A 129 12.53 -7.65 10.96
CA LEU A 129 11.57 -7.39 12.03
C LEU A 129 10.48 -6.46 11.51
N ASP A 130 9.23 -6.75 11.86
CA ASP A 130 8.06 -5.97 11.48
C ASP A 130 7.31 -5.52 12.73
N PHE A 131 6.93 -4.25 12.73
CA PHE A 131 6.26 -3.58 13.82
C PHE A 131 5.02 -2.83 13.33
N ALA A 132 4.01 -2.73 14.19
CA ALA A 132 2.81 -1.94 13.92
C ALA A 132 2.29 -1.26 15.19
N PHE A 133 1.81 -0.03 15.06
CA PHE A 133 1.16 0.76 16.11
C PHE A 133 -0.17 1.23 15.55
N TRP A 134 -1.28 0.83 16.14
CA TRP A 134 -2.60 0.95 15.51
C TRP A 134 -3.61 1.67 16.39
N GLN A 135 -4.68 2.15 15.78
CA GLN A 135 -5.79 2.82 16.47
C GLN A 135 -7.10 2.09 16.17
N GLY A 136 -7.66 1.43 17.18
CA GLY A 136 -8.85 0.58 17.07
C GLY A 136 -8.71 -0.72 17.87
N ASP A 137 -9.77 -1.52 17.88
CA ASP A 137 -9.86 -2.74 18.69
C ASP A 137 -9.68 -4.03 17.89
N ALA A 138 -9.76 -3.98 16.55
CA ALA A 138 -9.64 -5.17 15.71
C ALA A 138 -8.20 -5.65 15.56
N GLY A 139 -7.23 -4.74 15.71
CA GLY A 139 -5.80 -5.01 15.65
C GLY A 139 -5.12 -4.47 14.38
N PRO A 140 -3.78 -4.57 14.31
CA PRO A 140 -2.95 -3.86 13.31
C PRO A 140 -3.13 -4.29 11.86
N ARG A 141 -3.94 -5.33 11.59
CA ARG A 141 -4.28 -5.74 10.22
C ARG A 141 -5.59 -5.12 9.71
N SER A 142 -6.48 -4.78 10.63
CA SER A 142 -7.82 -4.31 10.33
C SER A 142 -8.06 -2.87 10.74
N ASP A 143 -7.12 -2.30 11.51
CA ASP A 143 -7.15 -0.92 11.98
C ASP A 143 -6.05 -0.06 11.33
N PRO A 144 -6.27 1.27 11.22
CA PRO A 144 -5.24 2.23 10.82
C PRO A 144 -3.98 2.07 11.65
N SER A 145 -2.84 1.94 10.97
CA SER A 145 -1.58 1.57 11.59
C SER A 145 -0.42 2.37 11.03
N LEU A 146 0.46 2.83 11.92
CA LEU A 146 1.84 3.17 11.61
C LEU A 146 2.67 1.88 11.58
N ILE A 147 3.53 1.73 10.58
CA ILE A 147 4.31 0.51 10.37
C ILE A 147 5.81 0.81 10.32
N LEU A 148 6.60 -0.12 10.83
CA LEU A 148 8.06 -0.08 10.78
C LEU A 148 8.60 -1.46 10.42
N ARG A 149 9.55 -1.50 9.49
CA ARG A 149 10.33 -2.70 9.17
C ARG A 149 11.81 -2.42 9.33
N ILE A 150 12.52 -3.34 9.96
CA ILE A 150 13.99 -3.35 10.02
C ILE A 150 14.47 -4.55 9.20
N THR A 151 15.15 -4.30 8.09
CA THR A 151 15.86 -5.31 7.30
C THR A 151 17.36 -5.23 7.60
N PRO A 152 18.20 -6.13 7.08
CA PRO A 152 19.64 -6.09 7.30
C PRO A 152 20.31 -4.86 6.65
N THR A 153 19.61 -4.17 5.75
CA THR A 153 20.19 -3.07 4.97
C THR A 153 19.37 -1.78 5.01
N GLN A 154 18.09 -1.85 5.41
CA GLN A 154 17.16 -0.74 5.30
C GLN A 154 16.16 -0.68 6.46
N ILE A 155 15.63 0.51 6.69
CA ILE A 155 14.45 0.76 7.51
C ILE A 155 13.32 1.17 6.60
N HIS A 156 12.15 0.57 6.76
CA HIS A 156 10.93 1.03 6.09
C HIS A 156 9.99 1.62 7.13
N LEU A 157 9.47 2.82 6.88
CA LEU A 157 8.50 3.49 7.74
C LEU A 157 7.28 3.84 6.89
N GLY A 158 6.09 3.72 7.46
CA GLY A 158 4.88 4.01 6.71
C GLY A 158 3.62 4.08 7.56
N ALA A 159 2.50 4.28 6.88
CA ALA A 159 1.18 4.17 7.47
C ALA A 159 0.17 3.61 6.49
N GLY A 160 -0.92 3.05 7.01
CA GLY A 160 -2.05 2.60 6.21
C GLY A 160 -2.93 1.59 6.93
N MET A 161 -3.70 0.84 6.16
CA MET A 161 -4.53 -0.26 6.62
C MET A 161 -4.27 -1.49 5.76
N PHE A 162 -3.84 -2.58 6.39
CA PHE A 162 -3.49 -3.79 5.66
C PHE A 162 -4.69 -4.41 4.94
N ALA A 163 -5.85 -4.44 5.59
CA ALA A 163 -7.09 -4.95 5.01
C ALA A 163 -8.28 -4.05 5.37
N LEU A 164 -8.90 -3.48 4.35
CA LEU A 164 -10.21 -2.84 4.45
C LEU A 164 -11.25 -3.86 4.01
N THR A 165 -12.12 -4.28 4.93
CA THR A 165 -13.20 -5.24 4.64
C THR A 165 -14.48 -4.89 5.38
N GLY A 166 -15.63 -5.35 4.87
CA GLY A 166 -16.93 -5.12 5.50
C GLY A 166 -17.20 -3.63 5.72
N VAL A 167 -17.72 -3.30 6.91
CA VAL A 167 -18.12 -1.93 7.29
C VAL A 167 -16.98 -0.92 7.10
N ALA A 168 -15.74 -1.27 7.42
CA ALA A 168 -14.61 -0.37 7.25
C ALA A 168 -14.35 -0.01 5.77
N LEU A 169 -14.49 -0.99 4.86
CA LEU A 169 -14.34 -0.77 3.41
C LEU A 169 -15.49 0.07 2.85
N ASP A 170 -16.70 -0.15 3.35
CA ASP A 170 -17.89 0.60 2.92
C ASP A 170 -17.79 2.06 3.36
N ARG A 171 -17.38 2.33 4.61
CA ARG A 171 -17.15 3.69 5.12
C ARG A 171 -16.01 4.41 4.38
N TYR A 172 -14.90 3.70 4.15
CA TYR A 172 -13.79 4.22 3.35
C TYR A 172 -14.26 4.68 1.97
N ARG A 173 -15.03 3.84 1.26
CA ARG A 173 -15.56 4.18 -0.06
C ARG A 173 -16.62 5.28 -0.01
N ALA A 174 -17.44 5.31 1.04
CA ALA A 174 -18.39 6.40 1.22
C ALA A 174 -17.67 7.75 1.39
N ALA A 175 -16.60 7.79 2.17
CA ALA A 175 -15.78 8.99 2.36
C ALA A 175 -15.13 9.45 1.05
N LEU A 176 -14.60 8.52 0.24
CA LEU A 176 -14.00 8.86 -1.05
C LEU A 176 -14.99 9.46 -2.07
N ARG A 177 -16.31 9.34 -1.86
CA ARG A 177 -17.30 9.99 -2.74
C ARG A 177 -17.46 11.48 -2.45
N ASP A 178 -17.00 11.94 -1.28
CA ASP A 178 -16.87 13.36 -0.98
C ASP A 178 -15.56 13.89 -1.58
N PRO A 179 -15.60 14.86 -2.51
CA PRO A 179 -14.39 15.37 -3.15
C PRO A 179 -13.38 15.95 -2.15
N GLY A 180 -13.84 16.63 -1.09
CA GLY A 180 -12.95 17.20 -0.08
C GLY A 180 -12.20 16.11 0.70
N CYS A 181 -12.88 15.04 1.09
CA CYS A 181 -12.25 13.89 1.74
C CYS A 181 -11.25 13.18 0.82
N ALA A 182 -11.58 13.03 -0.47
CA ALA A 182 -10.70 12.42 -1.44
C ALA A 182 -9.45 13.27 -1.69
N ASP A 183 -9.61 14.58 -1.84
CA ASP A 183 -8.52 15.54 -2.05
C ASP A 183 -7.61 15.63 -0.83
N GLU A 184 -8.15 15.59 0.39
CA GLU A 184 -7.38 15.57 1.63
C GLU A 184 -6.44 14.36 1.70
N LEU A 185 -6.97 13.17 1.41
CA LEU A 185 -6.17 11.95 1.38
C LEU A 185 -5.13 12.00 0.25
N ASP A 186 -5.52 12.46 -0.93
CA ASP A 186 -4.61 12.57 -2.07
C ASP A 186 -3.44 13.51 -1.79
N ALA A 187 -3.73 14.70 -1.22
CA ALA A 187 -2.72 15.67 -0.85
C ALA A 187 -1.75 15.10 0.19
N ALA A 188 -2.25 14.43 1.24
CA ALA A 188 -1.42 13.82 2.27
C ALA A 188 -0.50 12.73 1.70
N VAL A 189 -1.01 11.88 0.80
CA VAL A 189 -0.26 10.81 0.15
C VAL A 189 0.77 11.38 -0.83
N THR A 190 0.38 12.35 -1.64
CA THR A 190 1.25 13.00 -2.62
C THR A 190 2.41 13.73 -1.93
N ALA A 191 2.16 14.44 -0.82
CA ALA A 191 3.22 15.11 -0.05
C ALA A 191 4.29 14.14 0.50
N LEU A 192 3.93 12.89 0.78
CA LEU A 192 4.87 11.84 1.19
C LEU A 192 5.59 11.22 0.00
N ILE A 193 4.90 11.05 -1.14
CA ILE A 193 5.52 10.58 -2.38
C ILE A 193 6.59 11.55 -2.86
N ASP A 194 6.33 12.86 -2.78
CA ASP A 194 7.31 13.91 -3.10
C ASP A 194 8.57 13.85 -2.21
N LYS A 195 8.45 13.23 -1.02
CA LYS A 195 9.57 12.96 -0.11
C LYS A 195 10.23 11.59 -0.33
N GLY A 196 9.80 10.83 -1.34
CA GLY A 196 10.34 9.52 -1.69
C GLY A 196 9.60 8.32 -1.09
N ALA A 197 8.37 8.51 -0.60
CA ALA A 197 7.50 7.40 -0.23
C ALA A 197 6.82 6.76 -1.46
N GLU A 198 6.36 5.53 -1.30
CA GLU A 198 5.62 4.79 -2.31
C GLU A 198 4.25 4.40 -1.79
N LEU A 199 3.21 4.67 -2.59
CA LEU A 199 1.88 4.12 -2.37
C LEU A 199 1.83 2.68 -2.90
N SER A 200 1.34 1.75 -2.08
CA SER A 200 1.21 0.34 -2.46
C SER A 200 0.39 0.13 -3.72
N GLU A 201 0.67 -0.97 -4.44
CA GLU A 201 -0.07 -1.36 -5.64
C GLU A 201 -1.58 -1.50 -5.39
N SER A 202 -2.37 -1.33 -6.45
CA SER A 202 -3.82 -1.49 -6.36
C SER A 202 -4.21 -2.95 -6.17
N THR A 203 -5.23 -3.19 -5.36
CA THR A 203 -5.80 -4.55 -5.20
C THR A 203 -6.68 -4.93 -6.40
N ARG A 204 -7.22 -3.92 -7.09
CA ARG A 204 -8.13 -4.04 -8.23
C ARG A 204 -7.55 -3.33 -9.44
N VAL A 205 -7.79 -3.91 -10.62
CA VAL A 205 -7.43 -3.30 -11.91
C VAL A 205 -8.46 -2.23 -12.31
N ARG A 206 -9.74 -2.48 -12.03
CA ARG A 206 -10.85 -1.56 -12.35
C ARG A 206 -11.44 -0.96 -11.09
N PRO A 207 -11.84 0.33 -11.11
CA PRO A 207 -12.59 0.93 -10.02
C PRO A 207 -13.87 0.15 -9.71
N PRO A 208 -14.28 0.07 -8.43
CA PRO A 208 -15.61 -0.38 -8.06
C PRO A 208 -16.70 0.51 -8.68
N ALA A 209 -17.94 0.03 -8.70
CA ALA A 209 -19.07 0.80 -9.21
C ALA A 209 -19.20 2.15 -8.47
N GLY A 210 -19.40 3.23 -9.25
CA GLY A 210 -19.52 4.60 -8.74
C GLY A 210 -18.19 5.34 -8.57
N PHE A 211 -17.06 4.76 -9.00
CA PHE A 211 -15.77 5.44 -9.07
C PHE A 211 -15.27 5.49 -10.51
N THR A 212 -14.58 6.57 -10.86
CA THR A 212 -13.91 6.71 -12.16
C THR A 212 -12.40 6.55 -12.01
N THR A 213 -11.65 6.60 -13.11
CA THR A 213 -10.18 6.67 -13.06
C THR A 213 -9.66 8.10 -13.19
N GLU A 214 -10.57 9.08 -13.36
CA GLU A 214 -10.22 10.46 -13.70
C GLU A 214 -10.10 11.35 -12.45
N ASP A 215 -10.70 10.92 -11.33
CA ASP A 215 -10.69 11.64 -10.05
C ASP A 215 -9.73 11.01 -9.01
N PRO A 216 -9.29 11.79 -7.99
CA PRO A 216 -8.46 11.28 -6.90
C PRO A 216 -9.11 10.11 -6.13
N ALA A 217 -10.44 10.08 -6.04
CA ALA A 217 -11.18 9.01 -5.39
C ALA A 217 -10.91 7.64 -6.05
N GLY A 218 -10.85 7.59 -7.37
CA GLY A 218 -10.50 6.41 -8.17
C GLY A 218 -9.15 5.81 -7.80
N ARG A 219 -8.15 6.68 -7.55
CA ARG A 219 -6.80 6.29 -7.08
C ARG A 219 -6.90 5.45 -5.81
N PHE A 220 -7.82 5.76 -4.92
CA PHE A 220 -7.94 5.09 -3.61
C PHE A 220 -8.97 3.96 -3.59
N ALA A 221 -10.04 4.06 -4.39
CA ALA A 221 -11.15 3.09 -4.40
C ALA A 221 -10.77 1.69 -4.90
N VAL A 222 -9.72 1.60 -5.73
CA VAL A 222 -9.16 0.33 -6.24
C VAL A 222 -8.34 -0.46 -5.21
N ARG A 223 -8.18 0.07 -3.99
CA ARG A 223 -7.39 -0.53 -2.91
C ARG A 223 -8.33 -1.02 -1.81
N ASP A 224 -8.35 -2.33 -1.56
CA ASP A 224 -9.08 -2.95 -0.43
C ASP A 224 -8.18 -2.98 0.83
N GLY A 225 -7.35 -1.95 0.99
CA GLY A 225 -6.22 -1.87 1.88
C GLY A 225 -5.02 -1.27 1.15
N PHE A 226 -4.29 -0.38 1.81
CA PHE A 226 -3.09 0.24 1.25
C PHE A 226 -2.11 0.64 2.33
N HIS A 227 -0.88 0.89 1.92
CA HIS A 227 0.12 1.56 2.74
C HIS A 227 0.89 2.56 1.90
N VAL A 228 1.34 3.63 2.55
CA VAL A 228 2.35 4.54 2.02
C VAL A 228 3.61 4.31 2.83
N THR A 229 4.72 3.98 2.16
CA THR A 229 5.95 3.56 2.83
C THR A 229 7.15 4.22 2.19
N GLN A 230 8.05 4.76 3.00
CA GLN A 230 9.36 5.21 2.58
C GLN A 230 10.45 4.25 3.07
N ARG A 231 11.49 4.06 2.26
CA ARG A 231 12.65 3.24 2.60
C ARG A 231 13.86 4.13 2.84
N PHE A 232 14.60 3.82 3.90
CA PHE A 232 15.79 4.53 4.32
C PHE A 232 16.95 3.55 4.47
N PRO A 233 18.20 3.96 4.22
CA PRO A 233 19.35 3.23 4.72
C PRO A 233 19.33 3.20 6.26
N HIS A 234 20.13 2.33 6.87
CA HIS A 234 20.28 2.33 8.32
C HIS A 234 20.82 3.68 8.81
N PRO A 235 20.12 4.34 9.74
CA PRO A 235 20.67 5.54 10.36
C PRO A 235 21.79 5.15 11.34
N ALA A 236 22.74 6.06 11.56
CA ALA A 236 23.76 5.88 12.60
C ALA A 236 23.15 5.61 14.00
N ALA A 237 21.94 6.12 14.24
CA ALA A 237 21.23 5.95 15.48
C ALA A 237 20.64 4.54 15.70
N ILE A 238 20.64 3.63 14.71
CA ILE A 238 19.92 2.34 14.75
C ILE A 238 20.26 1.45 15.95
N THR A 239 21.49 1.56 16.48
CA THR A 239 21.96 0.80 17.65
C THR A 239 21.91 1.61 18.95
N THR A 240 21.28 2.78 18.95
CA THR A 240 21.25 3.73 20.08
C THR A 240 19.81 4.08 20.47
N ALA A 241 19.64 4.67 21.66
CA ALA A 241 18.34 5.20 22.09
C ALA A 241 17.77 6.27 21.13
N GLY A 242 18.64 6.97 20.38
CA GLY A 242 18.24 7.97 19.39
C GLY A 242 17.42 7.39 18.22
N PHE A 243 17.40 6.07 18.03
CA PHE A 243 16.56 5.43 17.02
C PHE A 243 15.06 5.69 17.25
N VAL A 244 14.62 5.77 18.51
CA VAL A 244 13.22 6.08 18.85
C VAL A 244 12.83 7.45 18.32
N THR A 245 13.66 8.47 18.57
CA THR A 245 13.45 9.83 18.06
C THR A 245 13.47 9.84 16.54
N TRP A 246 14.45 9.19 15.92
CA TRP A 246 14.59 9.11 14.47
C TRP A 246 13.34 8.52 13.79
N CYS A 247 12.78 7.45 14.37
CA CYS A 247 11.54 6.83 13.89
C CYS A 247 10.33 7.73 14.14
N THR A 248 10.23 8.33 15.32
CA THR A 248 9.10 9.18 15.72
C THR A 248 8.96 10.38 14.79
N GLU A 249 10.04 11.08 14.49
CA GLU A 249 10.04 12.25 13.60
C GLU A 249 9.53 11.91 12.21
N ARG A 250 9.95 10.76 11.67
CA ARG A 250 9.57 10.31 10.32
C ARG A 250 8.16 9.76 10.28
N LEU A 251 7.75 8.98 11.28
CA LEU A 251 6.38 8.46 11.38
C LEU A 251 5.37 9.57 11.67
N ALA A 252 5.77 10.66 12.32
CA ALA A 252 4.89 11.81 12.55
C ALA A 252 4.43 12.48 11.23
N LEU A 253 5.21 12.37 10.15
CA LEU A 253 4.81 12.88 8.83
C LEU A 253 3.61 12.12 8.24
N TYR A 254 3.33 10.90 8.73
CA TYR A 254 2.20 10.09 8.30
C TYR A 254 0.92 10.36 9.11
N ALA A 255 0.94 11.29 10.07
CA ALA A 255 -0.21 11.60 10.90
C ALA A 255 -1.48 11.95 10.10
N PRO A 256 -1.43 12.75 9.01
CA PRO A 256 -2.62 13.05 8.21
C PRO A 256 -3.29 11.80 7.62
N ILE A 257 -2.49 10.87 7.05
CA ILE A 257 -3.02 9.61 6.52
C ILE A 257 -3.63 8.75 7.64
N HIS A 258 -2.92 8.62 8.76
CA HIS A 258 -3.38 7.82 9.90
C HIS A 258 -4.70 8.35 10.49
N GLN A 259 -4.80 9.67 10.64
CA GLN A 259 -5.99 10.35 11.18
C GLN A 259 -7.18 10.23 10.22
N TRP A 260 -6.95 10.49 8.92
CA TRP A 260 -7.98 10.34 7.89
C TRP A 260 -8.57 8.92 7.88
N LEU A 261 -7.70 7.90 7.90
CA LEU A 261 -8.16 6.50 7.98
C LEU A 261 -8.93 6.25 9.27
N SER A 262 -8.43 6.70 10.42
CA SER A 262 -9.10 6.54 11.71
C SER A 262 -10.52 7.14 11.72
N GLN A 263 -10.71 8.30 11.11
CA GLN A 263 -12.00 8.97 11.02
C GLN A 263 -12.97 8.23 10.06
N HIS A 264 -12.46 7.78 8.92
CA HIS A 264 -13.29 7.27 7.83
C HIS A 264 -13.42 5.74 7.80
N THR A 265 -12.76 5.01 8.69
CA THR A 265 -12.83 3.53 8.73
C THR A 265 -13.19 2.96 10.08
N ALA A 266 -13.26 3.79 11.14
CA ALA A 266 -13.65 3.32 12.46
C ALA A 266 -15.00 2.61 12.44
N THR A 267 -15.01 1.38 12.95
CA THR A 267 -16.23 0.62 13.20
C THR A 267 -16.60 0.82 14.66
N THR A 268 -17.55 1.71 14.93
CA THR A 268 -18.17 1.77 16.26
C THR A 268 -18.81 0.42 16.53
N THR A 269 -18.31 -0.29 17.54
CA THR A 269 -18.96 -1.48 18.10
C THR A 269 -19.88 -1.06 19.22
#